data_AF-A0A933SZR8-F1
#
_entry.id   AF-A0A933SZR8-F1
#
_cell.length_a   1.000
_cell.length_b   1.000
_cell.length_c   1.000
_cell.angle_alpha   90.00
_cell.angle_beta   90.00
_cell.angle_gamma   90.00
#
_symmetry.space_group_name_H-M   'P 1'
#
loop_
_entity.id
_entity.type
_entity.pdbx_description
1 polymer ?
#
loop_
_entity_poly.entity_id
_entity_poly.type
_entity_poly.pdbx_seq_one_letter_code
_entity_poly.pdbx_strand_id
1 'polypeptide(L)'
;NHTMLTVNYAIKEGLEVAGIIINYSRPPEGTLAEDTNPEIIRQISPVTIIGIFPYLQDMESGTIERVVVKNLNIEMIKKYL
;
A
#
# COMPACT_ATOMS: atom_id res chain seq x y z
N ASN A 1 10.18 -9.32 5.32
CA ASN A 1 8.91 -9.00 4.63
C ASN A 1 9.19 -8.91 3.14
N HIS A 2 8.47 -9.66 2.28
CA HIS A 2 8.71 -9.69 0.82
C HIS A 2 8.52 -8.32 0.15
N THR A 3 7.68 -7.44 0.70
CA THR A 3 7.52 -6.05 0.24
C THR A 3 8.85 -5.31 0.28
N MET A 4 9.59 -5.43 1.39
CA MET A 4 10.90 -4.77 1.54
C MET A 4 11.97 -5.33 0.63
N LEU A 5 11.95 -6.64 0.36
CA LEU A 5 12.88 -7.25 -0.60
C LEU A 5 12.62 -6.70 -2.02
N THR A 6 11.35 -6.55 -2.39
CA THR A 6 10.94 -6.01 -3.69
C THR A 6 11.35 -4.55 -3.85
N VAL A 7 11.05 -3.71 -2.85
CA VAL A 7 11.42 -2.29 -2.85
C VAL A 7 12.94 -2.11 -2.93
N ASN A 8 13.69 -2.86 -2.12
CA ASN A 8 15.15 -2.79 -2.12
C ASN A 8 15.73 -3.21 -3.47
N TYR A 9 15.17 -4.26 -4.10
CA TYR A 9 15.63 -4.69 -5.41
C TYR A 9 15.35 -3.64 -6.49
N ALA A 10 14.14 -3.07 -6.53
CA ALA A 10 13.79 -2.01 -7.47
C ALA A 10 14.73 -0.80 -7.36
N ILE A 11 15.00 -0.33 -6.13
CA ILE A 11 15.92 0.79 -5.89
C ILE A 11 17.35 0.45 -6.32
N LYS A 12 17.81 -0.79 -6.06
CA LYS A 12 19.16 -1.24 -6.46
C LYS A 12 19.35 -1.27 -7.98
N GLU A 13 18.29 -1.58 -8.73
CA GLU A 13 18.28 -1.54 -10.20
C GLU A 13 18.05 -0.12 -10.76
N GLY A 14 18.04 0.91 -9.91
CA GLY A 14 17.90 2.31 -10.31
C GLY A 14 16.47 2.75 -10.61
N LEU A 15 15.45 1.98 -10.20
CA LEU A 15 14.05 2.38 -10.34
C LEU A 15 13.64 3.33 -9.22
N GLU A 16 12.99 4.43 -9.59
CA GLU A 16 12.28 5.28 -8.63
C GLU A 16 10.96 4.60 -8.24
N VAL A 17 10.79 4.32 -6.95
CA VAL A 17 9.56 3.75 -6.40
C VAL A 17 8.73 4.88 -5.79
N ALA A 18 7.63 5.25 -6.45
CA ALA A 18 6.74 6.34 -6.04
C ALA A 18 6.10 6.13 -4.65
N GLY A 19 5.82 4.88 -4.28
CA GLY A 19 5.17 4.56 -3.02
C GLY A 19 4.73 3.11 -2.91
N ILE A 20 4.25 2.73 -1.72
CA ILE A 20 3.70 1.40 -1.44
C ILE A 20 2.20 1.55 -1.15
N ILE A 21 1.38 0.71 -1.77
CA ILE A 21 -0.02 0.51 -1.37
C ILE A 21 -0.11 -0.88 -0.75
N ILE A 22 -0.56 -0.97 0.50
CA ILE A 22 -0.81 -2.26 1.16
C ILE A 22 -2.23 -2.67 0.80
N ASN A 23 -2.41 -3.77 0.07
CA ASN A 23 -3.73 -4.26 -0.33
C ASN A 23 -4.08 -5.56 0.41
N TYR A 24 -5.26 -5.62 1.02
CA TYR A 24 -5.77 -6.85 1.63
C TYR A 24 -6.57 -7.66 0.59
N SER A 25 -6.04 -8.81 0.18
CA SER A 25 -6.69 -9.72 -0.77
C SER A 25 -7.74 -10.64 -0.14
N ARG A 26 -7.87 -10.61 1.18
CA ARG A 26 -8.79 -11.41 1.97
C ARG A 26 -9.32 -10.57 3.14
N PRO A 27 -10.50 -10.92 3.69
CA PRO A 27 -11.00 -10.27 4.89
C PRO A 27 -9.94 -10.26 5.99
N PRO A 28 -9.83 -9.18 6.78
CA PRO A 28 -8.89 -9.12 7.90
C PRO A 28 -9.21 -10.26 8.88
N GLU A 29 -8.18 -11.02 9.24
CA GLU A 29 -8.29 -12.13 10.19
C GLU A 29 -8.10 -11.64 11.65
N GLY A 30 -7.78 -10.34 11.83
CA GLY A 30 -7.60 -9.70 13.15
C GLY A 30 -6.30 -10.13 13.83
N THR A 31 -5.31 -10.53 13.03
CA THR A 31 -4.03 -10.98 13.58
C THR A 31 -3.18 -9.79 14.00
N LEU A 32 -2.37 -9.95 15.05
CA LEU A 32 -1.42 -8.91 15.47
C LEU A 32 -0.48 -8.47 14.33
N ALA A 33 -0.16 -9.39 13.41
CA ALA A 33 0.66 -9.10 12.24
C ALA A 33 -0.03 -8.14 11.28
N GLU A 34 -1.35 -8.25 11.06
CA GLU A 34 -2.09 -7.34 10.18
C GLU A 34 -2.10 -5.90 10.70
N ASP A 35 -2.16 -5.72 12.02
CA ASP A 35 -2.17 -4.41 12.67
C ASP A 35 -0.77 -3.78 12.72
N THR A 36 0.25 -4.60 13.00
CA THR A 36 1.61 -4.09 13.24
C THR A 36 2.44 -3.95 11.97
N ASN A 37 2.23 -4.80 10.96
CA ASN A 37 3.04 -4.80 9.74
C ASN A 37 3.03 -3.46 8.99
N PRO A 38 1.89 -2.78 8.79
CA PRO A 38 1.88 -1.49 8.10
C PRO A 38 2.76 -0.44 8.79
N GLU A 39 2.78 -0.43 10.12
CA GLU A 39 3.57 0.52 10.89
C GLU A 39 5.06 0.18 10.88
N ILE A 40 5.40 -1.11 11.00
CA ILE A 40 6.78 -1.55 10.87
C ILE A 40 7.33 -1.23 9.47
N ILE A 41 6.54 -1.45 8.41
CA ILE A 41 6.93 -1.08 7.04
C ILE A 41 7.14 0.43 6.95
N ARG A 42 6.27 1.26 7.53
CA ARG A 42 6.46 2.73 7.57
C ARG A 42 7.80 3.14 8.19
N GLN A 43 8.24 2.45 9.24
CA GLN A 43 9.46 2.79 9.97
C GLN A 43 10.74 2.36 9.24
N ILE A 44 10.72 1.23 8.53
CA ILE A 44 11.92 0.65 7.92
C ILE A 44 12.02 0.88 6.40
N SER A 45 10.92 1.26 5.76
CA SER A 45 10.88 1.47 4.31
C SER A 45 11.51 2.81 3.93
N PRO A 46 12.43 2.85 2.94
CA PRO A 46 12.90 4.10 2.36
C PRO A 46 11.85 4.74 1.44
N VAL A 47 10.73 4.06 1.19
CA VAL A 47 9.62 4.48 0.33
C VAL A 47 8.38 4.71 1.18
N THR A 48 7.65 5.78 0.89
CA THR A 48 6.43 6.15 1.63
C THR A 48 5.28 5.18 1.34
N ILE A 49 4.47 4.88 2.35
CA ILE A 49 3.19 4.18 2.16
C ILE A 49 2.14 5.20 1.72
N ILE A 50 1.61 5.05 0.50
CA ILE A 50 0.55 5.89 -0.08
C ILE A 50 -0.77 5.66 0.68
N GLY A 51 -1.02 4.43 1.10
CA GLY A 51 -2.21 4.07 1.84
C GLY A 51 -2.39 2.57 1.97
N ILE A 52 -3.49 2.21 2.64
CA ILE A 52 -3.89 0.83 2.86
C ILE A 52 -5.22 0.62 2.13
N PHE A 53 -5.23 -0.22 1.12
CA PHE A 53 -6.44 -0.59 0.40
C PHE A 53 -7.11 -1.78 1.11
N PRO A 54 -8.30 -1.60 1.70
CA PRO A 54 -8.98 -2.67 2.42
C PRO A 54 -9.49 -3.74 1.46
N TYR A 55 -9.77 -4.92 2.00
CA TYR A 55 -10.50 -5.96 1.28
C TYR A 55 -11.90 -5.46 0.93
N LEU A 56 -12.31 -5.68 -0.33
CA LEU A 56 -13.64 -5.35 -0.81
C LEU A 56 -14.44 -6.62 -1.07
N GLN A 57 -15.70 -6.62 -0.63
CA GLN A 57 -16.63 -7.72 -0.89
C GLN A 57 -17.13 -7.70 -2.35
N ASP A 58 -17.21 -6.52 -2.95
CA ASP A 58 -17.56 -6.28 -4.34
C ASP A 58 -16.49 -5.42 -5.03
N MET A 59 -16.36 -5.58 -6.34
CA MET A 59 -15.42 -4.82 -7.18
C MET A 59 -16.17 -3.83 -8.08
N GLU A 60 -17.33 -3.33 -7.63
CA GLU A 60 -18.06 -2.32 -8.39
C GLU A 60 -17.22 -1.05 -8.49
N SER A 61 -17.20 -0.44 -9.67
CA SER A 61 -16.35 0.73 -9.93
C SER A 61 -16.60 1.87 -8.93
N GLY A 62 -17.85 2.09 -8.54
CA GLY A 62 -18.19 3.13 -7.55
C GLY A 62 -17.70 2.80 -6.14
N THR A 63 -17.65 1.51 -5.75
CA THR A 63 -17.08 1.08 -4.47
C THR A 63 -15.58 1.29 -4.46
N ILE A 64 -14.89 0.88 -5.53
CA ILE A 64 -13.44 1.05 -5.68
C ILE A 64 -13.08 2.54 -5.61
N GLU A 65 -13.77 3.41 -6.36
CA GLU A 65 -13.49 4.85 -6.37
C GLU A 65 -13.62 5.47 -4.96
N ARG A 66 -14.71 5.19 -4.25
CA ARG A 66 -14.92 5.69 -2.88
C ARG A 66 -13.81 5.22 -1.93
N VAL A 67 -13.38 3.97 -2.07
CA VAL A 67 -12.35 3.37 -1.22
C VAL A 67 -10.97 3.95 -1.53
N VAL A 68 -10.64 4.17 -2.81
CA VAL A 68 -9.42 4.83 -3.24
C VAL A 68 -9.33 6.22 -2.62
N VAL A 69 -10.36 7.06 -2.79
CA VAL A 69 -10.38 8.44 -2.27
C VAL A 69 -10.27 8.47 -0.74
N LYS A 70 -10.89 7.49 -0.05
CA LYS A 70 -10.88 7.42 1.41
C LYS A 70 -9.55 6.98 2.00
N ASN A 71 -8.85 6.05 1.36
CA ASN A 71 -7.72 5.34 1.99
C ASN A 71 -6.36 5.58 1.34
N LEU A 72 -6.30 6.16 0.14
CA LEU A 72 -5.05 6.43 -0.57
C LEU A 72 -4.78 7.93 -0.63
N ASN A 73 -3.53 8.33 -0.44
CA ASN A 73 -3.09 9.70 -0.66
C ASN A 73 -2.99 9.99 -2.17
N ILE A 74 -4.08 10.50 -2.75
CA ILE A 74 -4.18 10.79 -4.19
C ILE A 74 -3.20 11.90 -4.62
N GLU A 75 -2.93 12.87 -3.74
CA GLU A 75 -1.99 13.96 -4.05
C GLU A 75 -0.56 13.43 -4.25
N MET A 76 -0.17 12.38 -3.52
CA MET A 76 1.10 11.70 -3.78
C MET A 76 1.14 11.03 -5.16
N ILE A 77 0.05 10.39 -5.58
CA ILE A 77 -0.01 9.69 -6.87
C ILE A 77 0.07 10.71 -8.03
N LYS A 78 -0.65 11.83 -7.92
CA LYS A 78 -0.65 12.90 -8.92
C LYS A 78 0.73 13.50 -9.20
N LYS A 79 1.68 13.42 -8.26
CA LYS A 79 3.06 13.87 -8.48
C LYS A 79 3.78 13.09 -9.59
N TYR A 80 3.30 11.89 -9.91
CA TYR A 80 3.94 10.95 -10.85
C TYR A 80 3.14 10.73 -12.15
N LEU A 81 2.05 11.48 -12.36
CA LEU A 81 1.22 11.47 -13.57
C LEU A 81 1.40 12.77 -14.36
#